data_AF-A0A925XMA2-F1
#
_entry.id   AF-A0A925XMA2-F1
#
_cell.length_a   1.000
_cell.length_b   1.000
_cell.length_c   1.000
_cell.angle_alpha   90.00
_cell.angle_beta   90.00
_cell.angle_gamma   90.00
#
_symmetry.space_group_name_H-M   'P 1'
#
loop_
_entity.id
_entity.type
_entity.pdbx_description
1 polymer ?
#
loop_
_entity_poly.entity_id
_entity_poly.type
_entity_poly.pdbx_seq_one_letter_code
_entity_poly.pdbx_strand_id
1 'polypeptide(L)'
;NYVYSGHHRNLLAEDCQNLVIGANCFGHNPDYKEKELCTGIRLVDCKNCTLTGLQIQDAQAGEHTVAGVVPIKRQGLVELVRCRQMTLTGLQVLEGSPFGLYLEDCSETMLTGCSFLDTRENKQTEASVKWTGTGKSNAIAHCRANRGLQVPEHVRLSDNLLDE
;
A
#
# COMPACT_ATOMS: atom_id res chain seq x y z
N ASN A 1 5.84 -4.66 16.75
CA ASN A 1 5.90 -3.21 17.06
C ASN A 1 4.80 -2.54 16.24
N TYR A 2 4.21 -1.46 16.77
CA TYR A 2 3.08 -0.75 16.16
C TYR A 2 3.51 0.68 15.83
N VAL A 3 3.62 0.98 14.54
CA VAL A 3 3.94 2.31 14.01
C VAL A 3 2.62 3.02 13.74
N TYR A 4 2.32 4.00 14.57
CA TYR A 4 1.09 4.78 14.48
C TYR A 4 1.41 6.26 14.41
N SER A 5 0.40 7.04 14.03
CA SER A 5 0.50 8.49 13.84
C SER A 5 1.39 8.88 12.65
N GLY A 6 0.85 9.75 11.81
CA GLY A 6 1.55 10.33 10.67
C GLY A 6 0.74 11.51 10.17
N HIS A 7 1.40 12.62 9.86
CA HIS A 7 0.68 13.78 9.32
C HIS A 7 0.15 13.50 7.90
N HIS A 8 0.95 12.82 7.07
CA HIS A 8 0.58 12.44 5.71
C HIS A 8 0.68 10.94 5.46
N ARG A 9 1.61 10.27 6.16
CA ARG A 9 1.91 8.83 6.10
C ARG A 9 2.84 8.49 7.27
N ASN A 10 2.99 7.21 7.60
CA ASN A 10 3.92 6.77 8.64
C ASN A 10 5.35 6.65 8.13
N LEU A 11 5.53 6.26 6.86
CA LEU A 11 6.84 6.07 6.25
C LEU A 11 6.90 6.75 4.88
N LEU A 12 7.89 7.61 4.70
CA LEU A 12 8.29 8.20 3.42
C LEU A 12 9.77 7.89 3.20
N ALA A 13 10.10 7.32 2.05
CA ALA A 13 11.48 7.22 1.59
C ALA A 13 11.57 7.70 0.14
N GLU A 14 12.54 8.57 -0.10
CA GLU A 14 12.76 9.22 -1.40
C GLU A 14 14.24 9.03 -1.76
N ASP A 15 14.51 8.66 -3.00
CA ASP A 15 15.87 8.46 -3.52
C ASP A 15 16.75 7.49 -2.69
N CYS A 16 16.09 6.52 -2.02
CA CYS A 16 16.76 5.56 -1.14
C CYS A 16 17.08 4.23 -1.85
N GLN A 17 18.11 3.54 -1.35
CA GLN A 17 18.47 2.21 -1.85
C GLN A 17 18.73 1.21 -0.72
N ASN A 18 18.51 -0.07 -1.00
CA ASN A 18 18.82 -1.20 -0.10
C ASN A 18 18.07 -1.17 1.24
N LEU A 19 16.82 -0.68 1.25
CA LEU A 19 16.00 -0.66 2.45
C LEU A 19 15.32 -2.02 2.68
N VAL A 20 15.28 -2.45 3.94
CA VAL A 20 14.46 -3.59 4.38
C VAL A 20 13.47 -3.08 5.43
N ILE A 21 12.20 -3.04 5.06
CA ILE A 21 11.10 -2.66 5.93
C ILE A 21 10.40 -3.95 6.34
N GLY A 22 10.85 -4.49 7.47
CA GLY A 22 10.42 -5.78 8.01
C GLY A 22 9.32 -5.69 9.05
N ALA A 23 8.94 -6.86 9.56
CA ALA A 23 7.69 -7.12 10.28
C ALA A 23 7.31 -6.08 11.34
N ASN A 24 6.28 -5.29 11.02
CA ASN A 24 5.66 -4.28 11.88
C ASN A 24 4.16 -4.14 11.55
N CYS A 25 3.40 -3.60 12.49
CA CYS A 25 2.04 -3.14 12.25
C CYS A 25 2.06 -1.63 11.99
N PHE A 26 1.34 -1.18 10.97
CA PHE A 26 1.10 0.23 10.66
C PHE A 26 -0.40 0.50 10.75
N GLY A 27 -0.82 1.49 11.54
CA GLY A 27 -2.24 1.77 11.67
C GLY A 27 -2.59 2.88 12.68
N HIS A 28 -3.88 2.97 12.99
CA HIS A 28 -4.41 3.86 14.02
C HIS A 28 -4.61 3.11 15.33
N ASN A 29 -4.23 3.73 16.44
CA ASN A 29 -4.55 3.20 17.75
C ASN A 29 -6.02 3.56 18.09
N PRO A 30 -6.93 2.57 18.23
CA PRO A 30 -8.35 2.81 18.45
C PRO A 30 -8.66 3.54 19.77
N ASP A 31 -7.74 3.53 20.74
CA ASP A 31 -7.89 4.28 22.00
C ASP A 31 -7.71 5.80 21.83
N TYR A 32 -7.18 6.25 20.68
CA TYR A 32 -7.08 7.66 20.32
C TYR A 32 -8.29 8.09 19.48
N LYS A 33 -8.75 9.33 19.69
CA LYS A 33 -9.93 9.89 19.01
C LYS A 33 -9.86 9.63 17.50
N GLU A 34 -10.98 9.19 16.95
CA GLU A 34 -11.14 9.00 15.51
C GLU A 34 -10.75 10.30 14.77
N LYS A 35 -10.04 10.15 13.64
CA LYS A 35 -9.79 11.20 12.62
C LYS A 35 -8.63 12.18 12.84
N GLU A 36 -7.68 11.91 13.74
CA GLU A 36 -6.55 12.84 13.93
C GLU A 36 -5.29 12.54 13.09
N LEU A 37 -5.19 11.39 12.42
CA LEU A 37 -3.90 10.91 11.88
C LEU A 37 -4.05 10.05 10.61
N CYS A 38 -2.97 9.95 9.83
CA CYS A 38 -2.90 9.15 8.61
C CYS A 38 -2.07 7.88 8.79
N THR A 39 -2.51 6.78 8.16
CA THR A 39 -1.66 5.61 7.89
C THR A 39 -1.16 5.66 6.45
N GLY A 40 0.11 5.32 6.24
CA GLY A 40 0.57 4.96 4.90
C GLY A 40 2.06 4.76 4.79
N ILE A 41 2.46 4.14 3.69
CA ILE A 41 3.85 3.93 3.30
C ILE A 41 4.02 4.45 1.88
N ARG A 42 5.02 5.30 1.64
CA ARG A 42 5.36 5.76 0.28
C ARG A 42 6.85 5.66 0.04
N LEU A 43 7.21 5.01 -1.06
CA LEU A 43 8.57 5.01 -1.60
C LEU A 43 8.55 5.69 -2.97
N VAL A 44 9.47 6.62 -3.20
CA VAL A 44 9.61 7.36 -4.45
C VAL A 44 11.06 7.25 -4.93
N ASP A 45 11.25 6.92 -6.20
CA ASP A 45 12.58 6.82 -6.83
C ASP A 45 13.54 5.88 -6.07
N CYS A 46 12.98 4.87 -5.39
CA CYS A 46 13.74 3.92 -4.56
C CYS A 46 14.16 2.67 -5.35
N LYS A 47 15.26 2.05 -4.92
CA LYS A 47 15.81 0.86 -5.59
C LYS A 47 16.30 -0.24 -4.62
N ASN A 48 16.14 -1.50 -4.99
CA ASN A 48 16.60 -2.66 -4.20
C ASN A 48 15.96 -2.72 -2.80
N CYS A 49 14.68 -2.39 -2.69
CA CYS A 49 13.99 -2.34 -1.40
C CYS A 49 13.07 -3.54 -1.20
N THR A 50 12.99 -4.03 0.03
CA THR A 50 12.09 -5.12 0.43
C THR A 50 11.12 -4.64 1.49
N LEU A 51 9.83 -4.85 1.27
CA LEU A 51 8.78 -4.74 2.28
C LEU A 51 8.32 -6.17 2.61
N THR A 52 8.43 -6.57 3.87
CA THR A 52 8.17 -7.96 4.25
C THR A 52 7.44 -8.10 5.58
N GLY A 53 6.40 -8.94 5.61
CA GLY A 53 5.70 -9.32 6.84
C GLY A 53 4.99 -8.17 7.55
N LEU A 54 4.49 -7.18 6.80
CA LEU A 54 3.82 -6.01 7.37
C LEU A 54 2.31 -6.23 7.44
N GLN A 55 1.71 -5.77 8.53
CA GLN A 55 0.27 -5.55 8.60
C GLN A 55 0.02 -4.04 8.54
N ILE A 56 -0.80 -3.58 7.60
CA ILE A 56 -0.99 -2.16 7.32
C ILE A 56 -2.49 -1.93 7.23
N GLN A 57 -3.05 -1.15 8.16
CA GLN A 57 -4.47 -0.84 8.20
C GLN A 57 -4.69 0.66 8.11
N ASP A 58 -5.61 1.05 7.23
CA ASP A 58 -5.96 2.45 7.09
C ASP A 58 -6.49 3.04 8.40
N ALA A 59 -6.05 4.26 8.75
CA ALA A 59 -6.58 5.00 9.90
C ALA A 59 -8.01 5.50 9.66
N GLN A 60 -8.54 5.35 8.42
CA GLN A 60 -9.86 5.76 7.97
C GLN A 60 -10.19 7.24 8.19
N ALA A 61 -9.21 8.05 8.61
CA ALA A 61 -9.41 9.45 8.91
C ALA A 61 -9.96 10.19 7.69
N GLY A 62 -9.44 9.88 6.48
CA GLY A 62 -9.87 10.42 5.18
C GLY A 62 -9.72 11.95 5.02
N GLU A 63 -9.80 12.66 6.13
CA GLU A 63 -9.85 14.09 6.33
C GLU A 63 -9.29 14.36 7.74
N HIS A 64 -8.59 15.49 7.90
CA HIS A 64 -8.18 15.94 9.22
C HIS A 64 -9.39 16.56 9.93
N THR A 65 -9.59 16.27 11.21
CA THR A 65 -10.59 16.97 12.05
C THR A 65 -10.17 18.38 12.46
N VAL A 66 -8.93 18.78 12.16
CA VAL A 66 -8.40 20.11 12.47
C VAL A 66 -8.72 21.08 11.33
N ALA A 67 -9.43 22.16 11.64
CA ALA A 67 -9.79 23.18 10.67
C ALA A 67 -8.54 23.85 10.04
N GLY A 68 -8.54 24.01 8.72
CA GLY A 68 -7.45 24.66 7.98
C GLY A 68 -6.30 23.74 7.58
N VAL A 69 -6.38 22.43 7.84
CA VAL A 69 -5.33 21.47 7.43
C VAL A 69 -5.54 21.01 5.98
N VAL A 70 -4.44 20.83 5.27
CA VAL A 70 -4.41 20.33 3.89
C VAL A 70 -4.98 18.91 3.86
N PRO A 71 -5.94 18.59 2.95
CA PRO A 71 -6.46 17.24 2.83
C PRO A 71 -5.34 16.21 2.58
N ILE A 72 -5.48 15.03 3.17
CA ILE A 72 -4.57 13.91 2.90
C ILE A 72 -4.74 13.50 1.44
N LYS A 73 -3.72 13.78 0.63
CA LYS A 73 -3.67 13.34 -0.77
C LYS A 73 -2.79 12.11 -0.88
N ARG A 74 -3.43 10.95 -1.08
CA ARG A 74 -2.76 9.68 -1.38
C ARG A 74 -3.56 8.94 -2.46
N GLN A 75 -2.87 8.16 -3.27
CA GLN A 75 -3.48 7.27 -4.25
C GLN A 75 -3.75 5.89 -3.63
N GLY A 76 -2.88 5.43 -2.73
CA GLY A 76 -3.08 4.17 -2.01
C GLY A 76 -2.55 4.22 -0.58
N LEU A 77 -2.90 3.19 0.20
CA LEU A 77 -2.37 3.02 1.56
C LEU A 77 -0.87 2.70 1.54
N VAL A 78 -0.43 1.95 0.53
CA VAL A 78 0.97 1.76 0.19
C VAL A 78 1.20 2.29 -1.23
N GLU A 79 2.25 3.08 -1.42
CA GLU A 79 2.56 3.75 -2.69
C GLU A 79 4.01 3.48 -3.10
N LEU A 80 4.22 2.96 -4.31
CA LEU A 80 5.54 2.86 -4.95
C LEU A 80 5.52 3.69 -6.23
N VAL A 81 6.39 4.70 -6.32
CA VAL A 81 6.44 5.61 -7.47
C VAL A 81 7.83 5.59 -8.06
N ARG A 82 7.94 5.25 -9.36
CA ARG A 82 9.20 5.15 -10.12
C ARG A 82 10.26 4.28 -9.44
N CYS A 83 9.82 3.27 -8.71
CA CYS A 83 10.71 2.38 -7.98
C CYS A 83 11.19 1.22 -8.86
N ARG A 84 12.35 0.65 -8.53
CA ARG A 84 12.94 -0.47 -9.28
C ARG A 84 13.50 -1.56 -8.37
N GLN A 85 13.38 -2.83 -8.77
CA GLN A 85 13.90 -3.96 -7.98
C GLN A 85 13.26 -4.00 -6.58
N MET A 86 11.94 -4.00 -6.56
CA MET A 86 11.14 -3.99 -5.34
C MET A 86 10.59 -5.38 -5.04
N THR A 87 10.74 -5.84 -3.80
CA THR A 87 10.14 -7.09 -3.34
C THR A 87 9.12 -6.80 -2.24
N LEU A 88 7.85 -7.09 -2.51
CA LEU A 88 6.76 -6.97 -1.54
C LEU A 88 6.29 -8.39 -1.22
N THR A 89 6.51 -8.84 0.00
CA THR A 89 6.18 -10.23 0.37
C THR A 89 5.49 -10.34 1.72
N GLY A 90 4.44 -11.17 1.78
CA GLY A 90 3.75 -11.44 3.05
C GLY A 90 3.12 -10.19 3.67
N LEU A 91 2.62 -9.26 2.85
CA LEU A 91 1.94 -8.06 3.36
C LEU A 91 0.46 -8.35 3.57
N GLN A 92 -0.09 -7.85 4.67
CA GLN A 92 -1.54 -7.77 4.87
C GLN A 92 -1.97 -6.31 4.86
N VAL A 93 -2.68 -5.91 3.80
CA VAL A 93 -3.19 -4.56 3.60
C VAL A 93 -4.68 -4.57 3.86
N LEU A 94 -5.11 -3.83 4.88
CA LEU A 94 -6.48 -3.77 5.35
C LEU A 94 -7.07 -2.39 5.08
N GLU A 95 -8.25 -2.38 4.46
CA GLU A 95 -9.14 -1.21 4.35
C GLU A 95 -8.52 -0.01 3.61
N GLY A 96 -7.54 -0.24 2.72
CA GLY A 96 -6.91 0.85 1.97
C GLY A 96 -7.88 1.63 1.09
N SER A 97 -7.76 2.96 1.07
CA SER A 97 -8.67 3.85 0.33
C SER A 97 -7.91 4.99 -0.36
N PRO A 98 -8.12 5.23 -1.68
CA PRO A 98 -9.01 4.47 -2.58
C PRO A 98 -8.40 3.12 -3.02
N PHE A 99 -7.07 2.98 -3.01
CA PHE A 99 -6.39 1.72 -3.33
C PHE A 99 -5.65 1.13 -2.13
N GLY A 100 -5.61 -0.21 -2.04
CA GLY A 100 -4.75 -0.90 -1.07
C GLY A 100 -3.28 -0.60 -1.35
N LEU A 101 -2.86 -0.87 -2.58
CA LEU A 101 -1.51 -0.60 -3.07
C LEU A 101 -1.59 0.14 -4.41
N TYR A 102 -0.82 1.22 -4.52
CA TYR A 102 -0.66 2.01 -5.73
C TYR A 102 0.78 1.90 -6.22
N LEU A 103 0.96 1.52 -7.48
CA LEU A 103 2.26 1.49 -8.15
C LEU A 103 2.23 2.32 -9.43
N GLU A 104 3.22 3.17 -9.61
CA GLU A 104 3.38 4.02 -10.79
C GLU A 104 4.78 3.87 -11.34
N ASP A 105 4.90 3.53 -12.63
CA ASP A 105 6.18 3.43 -13.37
C ASP A 105 7.25 2.55 -12.67
N CYS A 106 6.80 1.52 -11.95
CA CYS A 106 7.70 0.59 -11.29
C CYS A 106 8.20 -0.49 -12.25
N SER A 107 9.45 -0.94 -12.09
CA SER A 107 10.05 -2.03 -12.89
C SER A 107 10.73 -3.06 -12.01
N GLU A 108 10.84 -4.30 -12.50
CA GLU A 108 11.49 -5.40 -11.78
C GLU A 108 10.91 -5.57 -10.37
N THR A 109 9.58 -5.41 -10.26
CA THR A 109 8.85 -5.39 -8.99
C THR A 109 7.96 -6.62 -8.85
N MET A 110 8.09 -7.32 -7.71
CA MET A 110 7.35 -8.54 -7.41
C MET A 110 6.49 -8.35 -6.16
N LEU A 111 5.22 -8.71 -6.26
CA LEU A 111 4.29 -8.85 -5.13
C LEU A 111 4.00 -10.34 -4.96
N THR A 112 4.29 -10.90 -3.80
CA THR A 112 4.08 -12.33 -3.55
C THR A 112 3.60 -12.66 -2.14
N GLY A 113 2.54 -13.48 -2.05
CA GLY A 113 1.99 -13.88 -0.75
C GLY A 113 1.33 -12.75 0.03
N CYS A 114 0.84 -11.70 -0.66
CA CYS A 114 0.19 -10.56 -0.02
C CYS A 114 -1.33 -10.75 0.02
N SER A 115 -1.99 -10.24 1.07
CA SER A 115 -3.45 -10.21 1.17
C SER A 115 -3.98 -8.77 1.22
N PHE A 116 -4.97 -8.45 0.40
CA PHE A 116 -5.64 -7.16 0.33
C PHE A 116 -7.11 -7.33 0.67
N LEU A 117 -7.55 -6.71 1.76
CA LEU A 117 -8.89 -6.92 2.30
C LEU A 117 -9.57 -5.59 2.62
N ASP A 118 -10.71 -5.34 1.99
CA ASP A 118 -11.70 -4.39 2.49
C ASP A 118 -12.81 -5.16 3.22
N THR A 119 -12.84 -5.06 4.54
CA THR A 119 -13.82 -5.74 5.39
C THR A 119 -14.98 -4.84 5.82
N ARG A 120 -14.96 -3.55 5.47
CA ARG A 120 -16.02 -2.59 5.81
C ARG A 120 -17.36 -3.01 5.22
N GLU A 121 -18.46 -2.69 5.90
CA GLU A 121 -19.81 -2.92 5.34
C GLU A 121 -19.99 -2.10 4.06
N ASN A 122 -19.70 -0.80 4.15
CA ASN A 122 -19.58 0.09 3.00
C ASN A 122 -18.15 0.08 2.48
N LYS A 123 -17.88 -0.73 1.45
CA LYS A 123 -16.56 -0.83 0.82
C LYS A 123 -16.13 0.54 0.29
N GLN A 124 -14.91 0.94 0.61
CA GLN A 124 -14.30 2.19 0.12
C GLN A 124 -13.09 1.92 -0.76
N THR A 125 -12.59 0.68 -0.78
CA THR A 125 -11.49 0.28 -1.67
C THR A 125 -12.02 0.08 -3.09
N GLU A 126 -11.60 0.94 -4.01
CA GLU A 126 -11.90 0.85 -5.43
C GLU A 126 -11.22 -0.37 -6.06
N ALA A 127 -9.93 -0.56 -5.75
CA ALA A 127 -9.13 -1.71 -6.19
C ALA A 127 -8.08 -2.08 -5.14
N SER A 128 -7.82 -3.38 -4.99
CA SER A 128 -6.79 -3.88 -4.07
C SER A 128 -5.40 -3.42 -4.49
N VAL A 129 -5.12 -3.51 -5.79
CA VAL A 129 -3.89 -3.02 -6.41
C VAL A 129 -4.26 -2.19 -7.62
N LYS A 130 -3.73 -0.97 -7.68
CA LYS A 130 -3.71 -0.12 -8.87
C LYS A 130 -2.27 -0.01 -9.33
N TRP A 131 -1.99 -0.42 -10.57
CA TRP A 131 -0.69 -0.28 -11.20
C TRP A 131 -0.85 0.54 -12.50
N THR A 132 0.01 1.53 -12.71
CA THR A 132 0.05 2.38 -13.90
C THR A 132 1.47 2.53 -14.46
N GLY A 133 1.59 3.08 -15.67
CA GLY A 133 2.89 3.39 -16.27
C GLY A 133 3.42 2.31 -17.23
N THR A 134 4.69 2.43 -17.59
CA THR A 134 5.34 1.66 -18.68
C THR A 134 6.50 0.77 -18.21
N GLY A 135 6.40 0.25 -16.99
CA GLY A 135 7.40 -0.63 -16.39
C GLY A 135 7.62 -1.97 -17.11
N LYS A 136 8.61 -2.73 -16.65
CA LYS A 136 8.92 -4.06 -17.19
C LYS A 136 9.29 -5.07 -16.12
N SER A 137 9.15 -6.36 -16.45
CA SER A 137 9.54 -7.48 -15.58
C SER A 137 8.84 -7.43 -14.21
N ASN A 138 7.56 -7.09 -14.22
CA ASN A 138 6.73 -6.99 -13.02
C ASN A 138 5.83 -8.21 -12.89
N ALA A 139 5.55 -8.61 -11.64
CA ALA A 139 4.66 -9.74 -11.38
C ALA A 139 3.90 -9.61 -10.04
N ILE A 140 2.71 -10.20 -10.02
CA ILE A 140 1.89 -10.43 -8.84
C ILE A 140 1.53 -11.93 -8.83
N ALA A 141 1.95 -12.63 -7.79
CA ALA A 141 1.78 -14.08 -7.66
C ALA A 141 1.35 -14.46 -6.24
N HIS A 142 0.54 -15.51 -6.08
CA HIS A 142 0.12 -16.03 -4.77
C HIS A 142 -0.45 -14.97 -3.81
N CYS A 143 -1.00 -13.88 -4.33
CA CYS A 143 -1.68 -12.86 -3.53
C CYS A 143 -3.16 -13.20 -3.42
N ARG A 144 -3.85 -12.66 -2.42
CA ARG A 144 -5.31 -12.74 -2.26
C ARG A 144 -5.88 -11.33 -2.24
N ALA A 145 -6.93 -11.08 -3.00
CA ALA A 145 -7.57 -9.77 -3.05
C ALA A 145 -9.10 -9.93 -3.08
N ASN A 146 -9.80 -9.26 -2.15
CA ASN A 146 -11.26 -9.25 -2.14
C ASN A 146 -11.87 -8.05 -2.90
N ARG A 147 -11.01 -7.20 -3.48
CA ARG A 147 -11.33 -6.17 -4.46
C ARG A 147 -10.47 -6.37 -5.71
N GLY A 148 -10.95 -5.91 -6.86
CA GLY A 148 -10.28 -6.14 -8.15
C GLY A 148 -8.85 -5.60 -8.22
N LEU A 149 -8.10 -6.11 -9.20
CA LEU A 149 -6.77 -5.65 -9.57
C LEU A 149 -6.89 -4.81 -10.85
N GLN A 150 -6.29 -3.62 -10.87
CA GLN A 150 -6.23 -2.76 -12.05
C GLN A 150 -4.78 -2.62 -12.47
N VAL A 151 -4.32 -3.50 -13.38
CA VAL A 151 -2.92 -3.58 -13.78
C VAL A 151 -2.76 -3.56 -15.32
N PRO A 152 -1.64 -3.02 -15.85
CA PRO A 152 -1.35 -3.03 -17.27
C PRO A 152 -0.84 -4.41 -17.73
N GLU A 153 -0.88 -4.68 -19.04
CA GLU A 153 -0.53 -5.98 -19.64
C GLU A 153 0.89 -6.46 -19.31
N HIS A 154 1.83 -5.54 -19.04
CA HIS A 154 3.21 -5.89 -18.72
C HIS A 154 3.39 -6.49 -17.31
N VAL A 155 2.36 -6.43 -16.46
CA VAL A 155 2.37 -7.03 -15.12
C VAL A 155 1.85 -8.46 -15.24
N ARG A 156 2.72 -9.44 -15.00
CA ARG A 156 2.33 -10.85 -15.03
C ARG A 156 1.51 -11.18 -13.78
N LEU A 157 0.35 -11.79 -14.01
CA LEU A 157 -0.54 -12.26 -12.96
C LEU A 157 -0.49 -13.80 -12.91
N SER A 158 -0.34 -14.39 -11.73
CA SER A 158 -0.42 -15.84 -11.55
C SER A 158 -1.07 -16.24 -10.22
N ASP A 159 -1.66 -17.44 -10.20
CA ASP A 159 -2.23 -18.10 -9.01
C ASP A 159 -3.46 -17.37 -8.41
N ASN A 160 -3.78 -17.64 -7.14
CA ASN A 160 -5.06 -17.37 -6.46
C ASN A 160 -5.38 -15.87 -6.17
N LEU A 161 -5.28 -15.01 -7.17
CA LEU A 161 -5.31 -13.55 -7.02
C LEU A 161 -6.63 -12.95 -6.56
N LEU A 162 -7.76 -13.61 -6.81
CA LEU A 162 -9.09 -13.11 -6.49
C LEU A 162 -9.85 -14.14 -5.65
N ASP A 163 -10.58 -13.66 -4.66
CA ASP A 163 -11.59 -14.49 -4.00
C ASP A 163 -12.80 -14.67 -4.93
N GLU A 164 -13.28 -15.91 -5.06
CA GLU A 164 -14.59 -16.23 -5.68
C GLU A 164 -15.76 -15.65 -4.88
#